data_AF-K6T8Z5-F1
#
_entry.id   AF-K6T8Z5-F1
#
_cell.length_a   1.000
_cell.length_b   1.000
_cell.length_c   1.000
_cell.angle_alpha   90.00
_cell.angle_beta   90.00
_cell.angle_gamma   90.00
#
_symmetry.space_group_name_H-M   'P 1'
#
loop_
_entity.id
_entity.type
_entity.pdbx_description
1 polymer ?
#
loop_
_entity_poly.entity_id
_entity_poly.type
_entity_poly.pdbx_seq_one_letter_code
_entity_poly.pdbx_strand_id
1 'polypeptide(L)'
;MVRVIKVQETDMMGYSGDTKYFTSLKKAKRYFKKLFNRNKADLVSENEGYGEKPVFYRNIKSTERLKGRRYKEACLECLTENTSENGTEYDTEIITISLEEIKIES
;
A
#
# COMPACT_ATOMS: atom_id res chain seq x y z
N MET A 1 -16.38 24.34 3.39
CA MET A 1 -15.95 23.05 2.81
C MET A 1 -14.43 22.94 2.87
N VAL A 2 -13.92 22.17 3.84
CA VAL A 2 -12.49 21.87 3.98
C VAL A 2 -12.19 20.56 3.26
N ARG A 3 -11.01 20.43 2.67
CA ARG A 3 -10.55 19.19 2.04
C ARG A 3 -9.27 18.72 2.70
N VAL A 4 -9.27 17.46 3.12
CA VAL A 4 -8.10 16.81 3.70
C VAL A 4 -7.80 15.57 2.85
N ILE A 5 -6.51 15.31 2.63
CA ILE A 5 -6.05 14.15 1.88
C ILE A 5 -5.34 13.23 2.86
N LYS A 6 -5.93 12.06 3.10
CA LYS A 6 -5.32 10.99 3.88
C LYS A 6 -4.42 10.16 2.97
N VAL A 7 -3.21 9.87 3.41
CA VAL A 7 -2.36 8.83 2.82
C VAL A 7 -2.08 7.81 3.91
N GLN A 8 -2.37 6.55 3.66
CA GLN A 8 -2.29 5.50 4.66
C GLN A 8 -1.71 4.22 4.07
N GLU A 9 -0.85 3.58 4.83
CA GLU A 9 -0.42 2.20 4.65
C GLU A 9 -1.29 1.25 5.47
N THR A 10 -1.62 0.10 4.90
CA THR A 10 -2.39 -0.98 5.51
C THR A 10 -1.76 -2.32 5.14
N ASP A 11 -1.54 -3.21 6.11
CA ASP A 11 -1.04 -4.57 5.86
C ASP A 11 -2.17 -5.53 5.43
N MET A 12 -1.80 -6.78 5.14
CA MET A 12 -2.72 -7.84 4.73
C MET A 12 -3.79 -8.17 5.78
N MET A 13 -3.54 -7.86 7.05
CA MET A 13 -4.46 -8.10 8.17
C MET A 13 -5.40 -6.91 8.41
N GLY A 14 -5.24 -5.83 7.65
CA GLY A 14 -6.03 -4.61 7.77
C GLY A 14 -5.50 -3.63 8.83
N TYR A 15 -4.34 -3.89 9.44
CA TYR A 15 -3.76 -2.97 10.40
C TYR A 15 -3.15 -1.77 9.69
N SER A 16 -3.49 -0.59 10.21
CA SER A 16 -2.98 0.67 9.69
C SER A 16 -1.56 0.91 10.17
N GLY A 17 -0.63 1.05 9.23
CA GLY A 17 0.72 1.52 9.48
C GLY A 17 0.81 3.05 9.37
N ASP A 18 1.80 3.53 8.62
CA ASP A 18 2.04 4.95 8.44
C ASP A 18 0.84 5.69 7.84
N THR A 19 0.25 6.60 8.63
CA THR A 19 -0.90 7.41 8.24
C THR A 19 -0.58 8.90 8.36
N LYS A 20 -0.80 9.68 7.30
CA LYS A 20 -0.63 11.14 7.31
C LYS A 20 -1.74 11.87 6.57
N TYR A 21 -2.04 13.07 7.06
CA TYR A 21 -3.05 13.97 6.50
C TYR A 21 -2.39 15.20 5.87
N PHE A 22 -2.92 15.64 4.73
CA PHE A 22 -2.38 16.74 3.96
C PHE A 22 -3.50 17.67 3.47
N THR A 23 -3.23 18.96 3.43
CA THR A 23 -4.08 19.94 2.73
C THR A 23 -3.65 20.12 1.26
N SER A 24 -2.43 19.71 0.90
CA SER A 24 -1.87 19.84 -0.46
C SER A 24 -1.76 18.49 -1.17
N LEU A 25 -2.43 18.35 -2.32
CA LEU A 25 -2.36 17.15 -3.16
C LEU A 25 -0.94 16.84 -3.63
N LYS A 26 -0.13 17.86 -3.91
CA LYS A 26 1.27 17.69 -4.31
C LYS A 26 2.10 17.04 -3.19
N LYS A 27 1.91 17.49 -1.94
CA LYS A 27 2.58 16.90 -0.76
C LYS A 27 2.10 15.48 -0.50
N ALA A 28 0.78 15.24 -0.57
CA ALA A 28 0.20 13.91 -0.43
C ALA A 28 0.75 12.91 -1.46
N LYS A 29 0.77 13.28 -2.76
CA LYS A 29 1.34 12.44 -3.83
C LYS A 29 2.82 12.14 -3.63
N ARG A 30 3.60 13.12 -3.12
CA ARG A 30 5.02 12.90 -2.80
C ARG A 30 5.18 11.90 -1.66
N TYR A 31 4.37 12.01 -0.62
CA TYR A 31 4.39 11.08 0.51
C TYR A 31 3.92 9.67 0.11
N PHE A 32 2.85 9.57 -0.68
CA PHE A 32 2.39 8.32 -1.28
C PHE A 32 3.52 7.60 -2.04
N LYS A 33 4.23 8.31 -2.92
CA LYS A 33 5.37 7.74 -3.65
C LYS A 33 6.51 7.34 -2.72
N LYS A 34 6.74 8.10 -1.64
CA LYS A 34 7.76 7.78 -0.64
C LYS A 34 7.43 6.46 0.07
N LEU A 35 6.20 6.30 0.58
CA LEU A 35 5.77 5.06 1.22
C LEU A 35 5.86 3.88 0.26
N PHE A 36 5.38 4.05 -0.97
CA PHE A 36 5.42 2.99 -1.98
C PHE A 36 6.84 2.51 -2.26
N ASN A 37 7.77 3.45 -2.45
CA ASN A 37 9.16 3.09 -2.71
C ASN A 37 9.86 2.48 -1.50
N ARG A 38 9.49 2.88 -0.27
CA ARG A 38 10.00 2.28 0.96
C ARG A 38 9.56 0.83 1.06
N ASN A 39 8.25 0.58 1.07
CA ASN A 39 7.71 -0.78 1.26
C ASN A 39 8.13 -1.70 0.11
N LYS A 40 8.26 -1.17 -1.11
CA LYS A 40 8.87 -1.92 -2.21
C LYS A 40 10.32 -2.32 -1.91
N ALA A 41 11.14 -1.42 -1.37
CA ALA A 41 12.53 -1.72 -1.06
C ALA A 41 12.65 -2.74 0.08
N ASP A 42 11.83 -2.57 1.13
CA ASP A 42 11.80 -3.46 2.29
C ASP A 42 11.43 -4.89 1.86
N LEU A 43 10.31 -5.05 1.13
CA LEU A 43 9.88 -6.34 0.59
C LEU A 43 10.93 -6.99 -0.33
N VAL A 44 11.59 -6.21 -1.18
CA VAL A 44 12.67 -6.74 -2.05
C VAL A 44 13.85 -7.21 -1.22
N SER A 45 14.26 -6.43 -0.22
CA SER A 45 15.43 -6.76 0.61
C SER A 45 15.22 -7.99 1.49
N GLU A 46 14.02 -8.14 2.05
CA GLU A 46 13.67 -9.31 2.85
C GLU A 46 13.70 -10.57 1.97
N ASN A 47 13.08 -10.53 0.80
CA ASN A 47 13.02 -11.68 -0.12
C ASN A 47 14.37 -12.04 -0.76
N GLU A 48 15.25 -11.07 -1.03
CA GLU A 48 16.63 -11.37 -1.44
C GLU A 48 17.40 -12.14 -0.37
N GLY A 49 17.09 -11.91 0.91
CA GLY A 49 17.64 -12.69 2.04
C GLY A 49 17.18 -14.15 2.06
N TYR A 50 16.02 -14.45 1.46
CA TYR A 50 15.44 -15.80 1.38
C TYR A 50 15.70 -16.50 0.02
N GLY A 51 16.24 -15.78 -0.98
CA GLY A 51 16.53 -16.35 -2.30
C GLY A 51 15.31 -16.47 -3.23
N GLU A 52 14.23 -15.76 -2.91
CA GLU A 52 12.90 -15.91 -3.52
C GLU A 52 12.49 -14.68 -4.35
N LYS A 53 11.64 -14.85 -5.37
CA LYS A 53 11.02 -13.72 -6.11
C LYS A 53 9.61 -14.08 -6.59
N PRO A 54 8.57 -13.35 -6.14
CA PRO A 54 8.17 -12.18 -6.92
C PRO A 54 7.54 -11.02 -6.12
N VAL A 55 7.86 -9.79 -6.56
CA VAL A 55 7.20 -8.54 -6.13
C VAL A 55 6.28 -8.06 -7.26
N PHE A 56 4.98 -8.18 -7.07
CA PHE A 56 3.99 -7.64 -7.99
C PHE A 56 3.45 -6.30 -7.47
N TYR A 57 3.34 -5.31 -8.37
CA TYR A 57 2.68 -4.04 -8.03
C TYR A 57 1.37 -3.94 -8.81
N ARG A 58 0.27 -3.76 -8.08
CA ARG A 58 -1.05 -3.53 -8.69
C ARG A 58 -1.55 -2.15 -8.27
N ASN A 59 -1.78 -1.28 -9.26
CA ASN A 59 -2.40 0.01 -9.02
C ASN A 59 -3.92 -0.17 -9.13
N ILE A 60 -4.56 -0.42 -7.99
CA ILE A 60 -6.00 -0.55 -7.92
C ILE A 60 -6.58 0.86 -7.83
N LYS A 61 -7.40 1.23 -8.81
CA LYS A 61 -8.25 2.40 -8.70
C LYS A 61 -9.64 1.92 -8.35
N SER A 62 -10.08 2.17 -7.12
CA SER A 62 -11.51 2.06 -6.81
C SER A 62 -12.26 3.09 -7.65
N THR A 63 -13.24 2.61 -8.40
CA THR A 63 -14.23 3.42 -9.11
C THR A 63 -15.49 3.64 -8.29
N GLU A 64 -15.50 3.23 -7.00
CA GLU A 64 -16.62 3.50 -6.12
C GLU A 64 -16.76 5.01 -5.87
N ARG A 65 -17.78 5.58 -6.50
CA ARG A 65 -18.23 6.95 -6.25
C ARG A 65 -18.96 7.00 -4.91
N LEU A 66 -18.23 6.92 -3.81
CA LEU A 66 -18.72 7.47 -2.55
C LEU A 66 -18.72 9.01 -2.70
N LYS A 67 -19.90 9.63 -2.60
CA LYS A 67 -20.08 11.07 -2.82
C LYS A 67 -19.03 11.86 -2.03
N GLY A 68 -18.19 12.61 -2.75
CA GLY A 68 -17.21 13.51 -2.17
C GLY A 68 -15.80 12.94 -1.95
N ARG A 69 -15.56 11.66 -2.26
CA ARG A 69 -14.24 11.03 -2.10
C ARG A 69 -13.51 10.87 -3.43
N ARG A 70 -12.19 11.13 -3.45
CA ARG A 70 -11.31 10.70 -4.55
C ARG A 70 -10.30 9.72 -3.98
N TYR A 71 -10.22 8.54 -4.58
CA TYR A 71 -9.42 7.43 -4.07
C TYR A 71 -8.38 6.98 -5.09
N LYS A 72 -7.17 6.69 -4.61
CA LYS A 72 -6.13 5.99 -5.36
C LYS A 72 -5.45 5.00 -4.42
N GLU A 73 -5.21 3.79 -4.89
CA GLU A 73 -4.52 2.76 -4.13
C GLU A 73 -3.39 2.13 -4.95
N ALA A 74 -2.34 1.72 -4.26
CA ALA A 74 -1.33 0.84 -4.79
C ALA A 74 -1.17 -0.33 -3.82
N CYS A 75 -1.26 -1.55 -4.35
CA CYS A 75 -1.03 -2.78 -3.65
C CYS A 75 0.33 -3.35 -4.08
N LEU A 76 1.13 -3.73 -3.10
CA LEU A 76 2.37 -4.46 -3.22
C LEU A 76 2.11 -5.87 -2.69
N GLU A 77 2.34 -6.88 -3.52
CA GLU A 77 2.16 -8.29 -3.17
C GLU A 77 3.49 -9.00 -3.35
N CYS A 78 3.90 -9.75 -2.33
CA CYS A 78 5.07 -10.61 -2.37
C CYS A 78 4.67 -12.04 -2.07
N LEU A 79 5.08 -12.98 -2.93
CA LEU A 79 4.85 -14.41 -2.74
C LEU A 79 6.18 -15.09 -2.42
N THR A 80 6.21 -15.76 -1.28
CA THR A 80 7.37 -16.47 -0.76
C THR A 80 7.13 -17.97 -0.91
N GLU A 81 8.13 -18.71 -1.40
CA GLU A 81 8.07 -20.17 -1.57
C GLU A 81 9.18 -20.84 -0.78
N ASN A 82 8.80 -21.64 0.22
CA ASN A 82 9.73 -22.40 1.02
C ASN A 82 9.53 -23.90 0.80
N THR A 83 10.50 -24.55 0.15
CA THR A 83 10.47 -25.99 -0.13
C THR A 83 11.35 -26.74 0.87
N SER A 84 10.74 -27.69 1.61
CA SER A 84 11.40 -28.55 2.60
C SER A 84 11.13 -30.03 2.34
N GLU A 85 11.76 -30.90 3.15
CA GLU A 85 11.52 -32.35 3.13
C GLU A 85 10.07 -32.74 3.41
N ASN A 86 9.31 -31.86 4.08
CA ASN A 86 7.90 -32.06 4.46
C ASN A 86 6.91 -31.48 3.45
N GLY A 87 7.38 -30.89 2.34
CA GLY A 87 6.55 -30.27 1.31
C GLY A 87 6.93 -28.81 1.05
N THR A 88 6.14 -28.17 0.18
CA THR A 88 6.29 -26.76 -0.21
C THR A 88 5.23 -25.91 0.47
N GLU A 89 5.66 -24.86 1.17
CA GLU A 89 4.81 -23.85 1.78
C GLU A 89 4.90 -22.54 1.00
N TYR A 90 3.78 -21.83 0.93
CA TYR A 90 3.68 -20.54 0.25
C TYR A 90 3.20 -19.50 1.24
N ASP A 91 3.97 -18.42 1.41
CA ASP A 91 3.59 -17.27 2.21
C ASP A 91 3.31 -16.07 1.30
N THR A 92 2.34 -15.23 1.69
CA THR A 92 2.00 -14.05 0.90
C THR A 92 1.93 -12.84 1.81
N GLU A 93 2.73 -11.82 1.50
CA GLU A 93 2.68 -10.53 2.16
C GLU A 93 2.05 -9.50 1.24
N ILE A 94 1.06 -8.76 1.76
CA ILE A 94 0.38 -7.71 1.02
C ILE A 94 0.46 -6.40 1.80
N ILE A 95 0.96 -5.36 1.15
CA ILE A 95 0.95 -3.99 1.66
C ILE A 95 0.17 -3.10 0.72
N THR A 96 -0.84 -2.43 1.25
CA THR A 96 -1.70 -1.49 0.53
C THR A 96 -1.40 -0.08 0.95
N ILE A 97 -1.22 0.82 -0.02
CA ILE A 97 -1.04 2.26 0.23
C ILE A 97 -2.16 3.00 -0.47
N SER A 98 -2.96 3.73 0.30
CA SER A 98 -4.10 4.52 -0.17
C SER A 98 -3.82 6.02 -0.12
N LEU A 99 -4.48 6.75 -1.02
CA LEU A 99 -4.59 8.21 -1.03
C LEU A 99 -6.06 8.57 -1.22
N GLU A 100 -6.66 9.16 -0.19
CA GLU A 100 -8.08 9.50 -0.13
C GLU A 100 -8.25 11.01 0.10
N GLU A 101 -8.89 11.72 -0.85
CA GLU A 101 -9.38 13.10 -0.65
C GLU A 101 -10.75 13.04 0.03
N ILE A 102 -10.84 13.59 1.23
CA ILE A 102 -12.03 13.64 2.08
C ILE A 102 -12.55 15.08 2.09
N LYS A 103 -13.81 15.27 1.71
CA LYS A 103 -14.52 16.54 1.90
C LYS A 103 -15.12 16.58 3.30
N ILE A 104 -14.84 17.65 4.02
CA ILE A 104 -15.44 17.96 5.32
C ILE A 104 -16.40 19.12 5.09
N GLU A 105 -17.69 18.80 5.18
CA GLU A 105 -18.76 19.79 5.25
C GLU A 105 -18.86 20.28 6.70
N SER A 106 -18.91 21.60 6.86
CA SER A 106 -18.97 22.32 8.14
C SER A 106 -20.30 23.04 8.23
#